data_AF-A0ABD2GWC9-F1
#
_entry.id   AF-A0ABD2GWC9-F1
#
_cell.length_a   1.000
_cell.length_b   1.000
_cell.length_c   1.000
_cell.angle_alpha   90.00
_cell.angle_beta   90.00
_cell.angle_gamma   90.00
#
_symmetry.space_group_name_H-M   'P 1'
#
loop_
_entity.id
_entity.type
_entity.pdbx_description
1 polymer ?
#
loop_
_entity_poly.entity_id
_entity_poly.type
_entity_poly.pdbx_seq_one_letter_code
_entity_poly.pdbx_strand_id
1 'polypeptide(L)'
;MGPTCPLCKDVFGMMKGDQPDGKMTTEKRTFDLNGYPGCGTIIINYNISSGNQTAKHPNPGKYFHSCQRTAYLPDNKDGREVLRLLQKAFDQKLIFTVGTSRTSGMDDVVTWNDIHHKTSTSGGPQSYGYPDPHYLGRVREELKAKGIE
;
A
#
# COMPACT_ATOMS: atom_id res chain seq x y z
N MET A 1 1.65 18.23 3.43
CA MET A 1 1.18 18.22 2.03
C MET A 1 2.12 19.09 1.21
N GLY A 2 2.61 18.61 0.06
CA GLY A 2 3.29 19.47 -0.92
C GLY A 2 2.27 20.36 -1.64
N PRO A 3 2.69 21.45 -2.31
CA PRO A 3 1.78 22.29 -3.06
C PRO A 3 1.16 21.50 -4.23
N THR A 4 -0.17 21.37 -4.23
CA THR A 4 -0.94 20.78 -5.34
C THR A 4 -1.43 21.91 -6.24
N CYS A 5 -1.28 21.74 -7.55
CA CYS A 5 -1.84 22.66 -8.54
C CYS A 5 -3.38 22.68 -8.41
N PRO A 6 -4.01 23.81 -8.11
CA PRO A 6 -5.47 23.87 -8.00
C PRO A 6 -6.19 23.71 -9.35
N LEU A 7 -5.46 23.79 -10.47
CA LEU A 7 -6.02 23.70 -11.83
C LEU A 7 -5.95 22.28 -12.41
N CYS A 8 -4.78 21.65 -12.40
CA CYS A 8 -4.59 20.30 -12.96
C CYS A 8 -4.50 19.19 -11.90
N LYS A 9 -4.48 19.54 -10.60
CA LYS A 9 -4.25 18.63 -9.47
C LYS A 9 -2.87 17.97 -9.43
N ASP A 10 -1.92 18.41 -10.26
CA ASP A 10 -0.53 17.94 -10.20
C ASP A 10 0.13 18.34 -8.88
N VAL A 11 0.86 17.40 -8.27
CA VAL A 11 1.59 17.62 -7.02
C VAL A 11 3.00 18.09 -7.33
N PHE A 12 3.39 19.29 -6.87
CA PHE A 12 4.73 19.82 -7.05
C PHE A 12 5.67 19.32 -5.93
N GLY A 13 6.76 18.66 -6.32
CA GLY A 13 7.76 18.09 -5.42
C GLY A 13 7.50 16.63 -5.05
N MET A 14 8.53 15.91 -4.60
CA MET A 14 8.42 14.51 -4.19
C MET A 14 7.56 14.41 -2.92
N MET A 15 6.38 13.82 -3.03
CA MET A 15 5.47 13.65 -1.90
C MET A 15 6.06 12.61 -0.95
N LYS A 16 6.59 13.05 0.20
CA LYS A 16 7.08 12.14 1.24
C LYS A 16 6.04 12.01 2.35
N GLY A 17 5.56 10.80 2.57
CA GLY A 17 4.60 10.52 3.64
C GLY A 17 5.24 10.41 5.03
N ASP A 18 4.49 9.82 5.94
CA ASP A 18 4.81 9.66 7.35
C ASP A 18 4.91 8.18 7.77
N GLN A 19 4.79 7.22 6.84
CA GLN A 19 4.98 5.80 7.12
C GLN A 19 6.21 5.55 8.04
N PRO A 20 6.04 4.78 9.13
CA PRO A 20 7.16 4.39 9.98
C PRO A 20 8.23 3.55 9.27
N ASP A 21 9.37 3.37 9.92
CA ASP A 21 10.43 2.52 9.37
C ASP A 21 10.04 1.04 9.36
N GLY A 22 10.53 0.34 8.33
CA GLY A 22 10.16 -1.03 8.08
C GLY A 22 10.82 -1.56 6.80
N LYS A 23 10.43 -2.78 6.42
CA LYS A 23 10.92 -3.49 5.24
C LYS A 23 9.77 -3.92 4.35
N MET A 24 9.99 -3.84 3.05
CA MET A 24 9.16 -4.42 2.01
C MET A 24 9.98 -5.51 1.32
N THR A 25 9.47 -6.74 1.25
CA THR A 25 10.09 -7.85 0.53
C THR A 25 9.10 -8.48 -0.43
N THR A 26 9.61 -9.17 -1.44
CA THR A 26 8.79 -9.78 -2.48
C THR A 26 9.21 -11.22 -2.72
N GLU A 27 8.24 -12.06 -3.00
CA GLU A 27 8.44 -13.46 -3.34
C GLU A 27 7.53 -13.85 -4.51
N LYS A 28 7.97 -14.78 -5.35
CA LYS A 28 7.17 -15.30 -6.46
C LYS A 28 6.71 -16.72 -6.16
N ARG A 29 5.48 -17.02 -6.57
CA ARG A 29 4.83 -18.33 -6.45
C ARG A 29 4.21 -18.72 -7.78
N THR A 30 4.16 -20.02 -8.01
CA THR A 30 3.64 -20.60 -9.26
C THR A 30 2.12 -20.73 -9.30
N PHE A 31 1.43 -20.62 -8.15
CA PHE A 31 -0.03 -20.65 -8.14
C PHE A 31 -0.61 -19.35 -8.71
N ASP A 32 -1.76 -19.47 -9.37
CA ASP A 32 -2.45 -18.35 -9.99
C ASP A 32 -3.47 -17.70 -9.04
N LEU A 33 -3.67 -16.40 -9.19
CA LEU A 33 -4.78 -15.69 -8.56
C LEU A 33 -6.05 -15.87 -9.39
N ASN A 34 -7.21 -15.93 -8.73
CA ASN A 34 -8.50 -15.97 -9.41
C ASN A 34 -8.64 -14.78 -10.37
N GLY A 35 -8.89 -15.06 -11.66
CA GLY A 35 -8.96 -14.06 -12.73
C GLY A 35 -7.65 -13.79 -13.48
N TYR A 36 -6.55 -14.46 -13.10
CA TYR A 36 -5.23 -14.31 -13.74
C TYR A 36 -4.54 -15.66 -13.98
N PRO A 37 -5.10 -16.53 -14.85
CA PRO A 37 -4.56 -17.86 -15.09
C PRO A 37 -3.20 -17.83 -15.82
N GLY A 38 -2.31 -18.78 -15.48
CA GLY A 38 -1.06 -19.06 -16.19
C GLY A 38 0.04 -18.02 -15.98
N CYS A 39 -0.03 -17.18 -14.94
CA CYS A 39 0.97 -16.13 -14.71
C CYS A 39 1.63 -16.17 -13.34
N GLY A 40 1.16 -17.00 -12.40
CA GLY A 40 1.69 -17.05 -11.05
C GLY A 40 1.30 -15.85 -10.19
N THR A 41 1.90 -15.76 -9.01
CA THR A 41 1.59 -14.75 -7.99
C THR A 41 2.86 -14.12 -7.43
N ILE A 42 2.86 -12.80 -7.32
CA ILE A 42 3.81 -12.02 -6.53
C ILE A 42 3.20 -11.81 -5.14
N ILE A 43 3.92 -12.26 -4.11
CA ILE A 43 3.62 -11.99 -2.71
C ILE A 43 4.48 -10.82 -2.26
N ILE A 44 3.85 -9.80 -1.70
CA ILE A 44 4.51 -8.65 -1.09
C ILE A 44 4.35 -8.76 0.42
N ASN A 45 5.45 -8.74 1.16
CA ASN A 45 5.45 -8.74 2.62
C ASN A 45 5.96 -7.40 3.14
N TYR A 46 5.14 -6.75 3.96
CA TYR A 46 5.49 -5.55 4.69
C TYR A 46 5.72 -5.90 6.16
N ASN A 47 6.84 -5.43 6.71
CA ASN A 47 7.14 -5.53 8.12
C ASN A 47 7.54 -4.15 8.65
N ILE A 48 6.59 -3.49 9.32
CA ILE A 48 6.77 -2.17 9.94
C ILE A 48 7.17 -2.36 11.40
N SER A 49 8.30 -1.79 11.78
CA SER A 49 8.81 -1.85 13.15
C SER A 49 7.95 -1.02 14.09
N SER A 50 7.86 -1.42 15.36
CA SER A 50 7.25 -0.58 16.38
C SER A 50 8.10 0.67 16.64
N GLY A 51 7.50 1.69 17.24
CA GLY A 51 8.21 2.91 17.57
C GLY A 51 7.32 3.93 18.25
N ASN A 52 7.87 5.14 18.41
CA ASN A 52 7.12 6.28 18.90
C ASN A 52 6.67 7.15 17.73
N GLN A 53 5.48 7.72 17.88
CA GLN A 53 4.90 8.61 16.89
C GLN A 53 5.76 9.86 16.70
N THR A 54 5.99 10.24 15.45
CA THR A 54 6.76 11.43 15.09
C THR A 54 5.87 12.68 15.14
N ALA A 55 6.46 13.86 14.96
CA ALA A 55 5.71 15.11 14.84
C ALA A 55 4.72 15.14 13.64
N LYS A 56 4.81 14.18 12.71
CA LYS A 56 3.88 14.04 11.58
C LYS A 56 2.67 13.16 11.89
N HIS A 57 2.68 12.44 13.01
CA HIS A 57 1.61 11.53 13.40
C HIS A 57 0.61 12.21 14.35
N PRO A 58 -0.59 11.62 14.57
CA PRO A 58 -1.64 12.22 15.38
C PRO A 58 -1.25 12.53 16.83
N ASN A 59 -0.45 11.66 17.47
CA ASN A 59 -0.07 11.77 18.88
C ASN A 59 1.45 11.68 19.05
N PRO A 60 2.23 12.75 18.75
CA PRO A 60 3.69 12.72 18.84
C PRO A 60 4.21 12.21 20.19
N GLY A 61 5.19 11.31 20.17
CA GLY A 61 5.77 10.67 21.35
C GLY A 61 5.01 9.42 21.83
N LYS A 62 3.74 9.22 21.43
CA LYS A 62 2.97 8.04 21.82
C LYS A 62 3.45 6.79 21.06
N TYR A 63 3.51 5.66 21.75
CA TYR A 63 3.97 4.40 21.17
C TYR A 63 2.93 3.79 20.22
N PHE A 64 3.40 3.12 19.16
CA PHE A 64 2.61 2.24 18.29
C PHE A 64 3.32 0.90 18.12
N HIS A 65 2.54 -0.18 17.94
CA HIS A 65 3.07 -1.53 17.78
C HIS A 65 3.49 -1.83 16.34
N SER A 66 4.41 -2.80 16.18
CA SER A 66 4.84 -3.30 14.88
C SER A 66 3.67 -3.92 14.11
N CYS A 67 3.74 -3.87 12.78
CA CYS A 67 2.69 -4.40 11.92
C CYS A 67 3.29 -5.25 10.79
N GLN A 68 2.71 -6.42 10.57
CA GLN A 68 3.02 -7.28 9.43
C GLN A 68 1.80 -7.40 8.53
N ARG A 69 2.00 -7.23 7.22
CA ARG A 69 0.94 -7.36 6.23
C ARG A 69 1.44 -8.04 4.98
N THR A 70 0.60 -8.87 4.38
CA THR A 70 0.87 -9.54 3.11
C THR A 70 -0.14 -9.09 2.07
N ALA A 71 0.35 -8.86 0.85
CA ALA A 71 -0.47 -8.51 -0.30
C ALA A 71 -0.07 -9.33 -1.54
N TYR A 72 -0.99 -9.40 -2.50
CA TYR A 72 -0.86 -10.26 -3.68
C TYR A 72 -1.08 -9.49 -4.98
N LEU A 73 -0.20 -9.71 -5.95
CA LEU A 73 -0.35 -9.26 -7.34
C LEU A 73 -0.17 -10.46 -8.28
N PRO A 74 -0.80 -10.48 -9.47
CA PRO A 74 -0.47 -11.48 -10.48
C PRO A 74 0.96 -11.27 -11.01
N ASP A 75 1.73 -12.34 -11.25
CA ASP A 75 3.11 -12.22 -11.80
C ASP A 75 3.11 -12.06 -13.34
N ASN A 76 2.27 -11.16 -13.84
CA ASN A 76 2.21 -10.75 -15.24
C ASN A 76 2.81 -9.33 -15.44
N LYS A 77 2.77 -8.82 -16.68
CA LYS A 77 3.31 -7.49 -17.02
C LYS A 77 2.68 -6.38 -16.17
N ASP A 78 1.35 -6.40 -16.02
CA ASP A 78 0.61 -5.37 -15.30
C ASP A 78 0.89 -5.39 -13.79
N GLY A 79 0.91 -6.59 -13.19
CA GLY A 79 1.21 -6.75 -11.78
C GLY A 79 2.67 -6.39 -11.44
N ARG A 80 3.63 -6.68 -12.31
CA ARG A 80 5.03 -6.25 -12.14
C ARG A 80 5.19 -4.74 -12.20
N GLU A 81 4.42 -4.06 -13.05
CA GLU A 81 4.42 -2.60 -13.10
C GLU A 81 3.83 -2.00 -11.82
N VAL A 82 2.70 -2.51 -11.35
CA VAL A 82 2.12 -2.10 -10.06
C VAL A 82 3.11 -2.35 -8.91
N LEU A 83 3.84 -3.47 -8.92
CA LEU A 83 4.87 -3.74 -7.91
C LEU A 83 5.95 -2.65 -7.89
N ARG A 84 6.47 -2.25 -9.06
CA ARG A 84 7.49 -1.18 -9.17
C ARG A 84 6.97 0.14 -8.57
N LEU A 85 5.72 0.49 -8.85
CA LEU A 85 5.09 1.68 -8.31
C LEU A 85 4.90 1.59 -6.79
N LEU A 86 4.47 0.44 -6.27
CA LEU A 86 4.34 0.20 -4.83
C LEU A 86 5.68 0.29 -4.10
N GLN A 87 6.77 -0.21 -4.71
CA GLN A 87 8.13 -0.06 -4.17
C GLN A 87 8.51 1.43 -4.08
N LYS A 88 8.29 2.19 -5.16
CA LYS A 88 8.53 3.65 -5.17
C LYS A 88 7.68 4.37 -4.11
N ALA A 89 6.42 3.99 -3.95
CA ALA A 89 5.54 4.56 -2.92
C ALA A 89 6.01 4.20 -1.49
N PHE A 90 6.50 2.98 -1.27
CA PHE A 90 7.05 2.55 0.01
C PHE A 90 8.31 3.33 0.36
N ASP A 91 9.22 3.52 -0.59
CA ASP A 91 10.45 4.32 -0.42
C ASP A 91 10.13 5.79 -0.10
N GLN A 92 9.04 6.31 -0.67
CA GLN A 92 8.51 7.64 -0.39
C GLN A 92 7.62 7.71 0.87
N LYS A 93 7.52 6.63 1.64
CA LYS A 93 6.77 6.56 2.91
C LYS A 93 5.25 6.76 2.75
N LEU A 94 4.66 6.28 1.65
CA LEU A 94 3.26 6.53 1.29
C LEU A 94 2.31 5.33 1.45
N ILE A 95 2.80 4.12 1.74
CA ILE A 95 1.96 2.92 1.81
C ILE A 95 1.19 2.86 3.14
N PHE A 96 1.86 3.25 4.23
CA PHE A 96 1.30 3.25 5.58
C PHE A 96 1.28 4.64 6.21
N THR A 97 0.59 4.74 7.33
CA THR A 97 0.63 5.86 8.28
C THR A 97 0.33 5.31 9.68
N VAL A 98 0.45 6.15 10.72
CA VAL A 98 -0.05 5.83 12.07
C VAL A 98 -1.33 6.62 12.31
N GLY A 99 -2.39 5.93 12.73
CA GLY A 99 -3.67 6.56 13.01
C GLY A 99 -4.72 5.56 13.44
N THR A 100 -5.98 5.85 13.16
CA THR A 100 -7.12 5.00 13.49
C THR A 100 -7.33 3.93 12.42
N SER A 101 -7.35 2.66 12.84
CA SER A 101 -7.72 1.54 11.98
C SER A 101 -9.19 1.63 11.59
N ARG A 102 -9.49 1.68 10.28
CA ARG A 102 -10.87 1.75 9.78
C ARG A 102 -11.69 0.49 10.07
N THR A 103 -11.03 -0.66 10.21
CA THR A 103 -11.71 -1.94 10.44
C THR A 103 -11.97 -2.25 11.91
N SER A 104 -11.07 -1.84 12.81
CA SER A 104 -11.16 -2.14 14.24
C SER A 104 -11.47 -0.93 15.11
N GLY A 105 -11.39 0.29 14.58
CA GLY A 105 -11.55 1.53 15.35
C GLY A 105 -10.40 1.81 16.33
N MET A 106 -9.32 1.03 16.30
CA MET A 106 -8.20 1.19 17.20
C MET A 106 -7.32 2.37 16.77
N ASP A 107 -7.03 3.27 17.70
CA ASP A 107 -6.12 4.40 17.50
C ASP A 107 -4.64 4.00 17.66
N ASP A 108 -3.75 4.87 17.20
CA ASP A 108 -2.29 4.76 17.39
C ASP A 108 -1.69 3.46 16.81
N VAL A 109 -2.24 2.99 15.70
CA VAL A 109 -1.78 1.79 15.00
C VAL A 109 -1.33 2.09 13.58
N VAL A 110 -0.45 1.23 13.05
CA VAL A 110 -0.04 1.27 11.65
C VAL A 110 -1.21 0.83 10.77
N THR A 111 -1.67 1.74 9.92
CA THR A 111 -2.79 1.52 8.99
C THR A 111 -2.40 1.84 7.55
N TRP A 112 -3.15 1.32 6.58
CA TRP A 112 -2.98 1.65 5.17
C TRP A 112 -3.25 3.13 4.91
N ASN A 113 -2.50 3.72 3.99
CA ASN A 113 -2.59 5.14 3.65
C ASN A 113 -3.16 5.31 2.24
N ASP A 114 -4.44 4.96 2.06
CA ASP A 114 -5.25 5.14 0.84
C ASP A 114 -4.70 4.53 -0.47
N ILE A 115 -3.75 3.60 -0.38
CA ILE A 115 -3.33 2.74 -1.50
C ILE A 115 -3.82 1.33 -1.19
N HIS A 116 -4.86 0.89 -1.90
CA HIS A 116 -5.49 -0.39 -1.63
C HIS A 116 -4.58 -1.54 -2.04
N HIS A 117 -4.54 -2.55 -1.18
CA HIS A 117 -3.81 -3.79 -1.42
C HIS A 117 -4.77 -4.96 -1.39
N LYS A 118 -4.47 -5.99 -2.18
CA LYS A 118 -5.17 -7.27 -2.10
C LYS A 118 -4.52 -8.16 -1.05
N THR A 119 -5.17 -8.28 0.10
CA THR A 119 -4.69 -9.07 1.25
C THR A 119 -5.28 -10.48 1.30
N SER A 120 -6.11 -10.86 0.32
CA SER A 120 -6.63 -12.20 0.13
C SER A 120 -6.45 -12.65 -1.31
N THR A 121 -6.24 -13.95 -1.55
CA THR A 121 -6.20 -14.53 -2.90
C THR A 121 -7.59 -14.91 -3.42
N SER A 122 -8.62 -14.82 -2.58
CA SER A 122 -10.00 -15.22 -2.87
C SER A 122 -11.02 -14.27 -2.20
N GLY A 123 -12.33 -14.49 -2.42
CA GLY A 123 -13.41 -13.71 -1.81
C GLY A 123 -13.73 -12.39 -2.50
N GLY A 124 -13.06 -12.07 -3.61
CA GLY A 124 -13.33 -10.88 -4.41
C GLY A 124 -13.11 -9.56 -3.66
N PRO A 125 -13.64 -8.44 -4.19
CA PRO A 125 -13.36 -7.11 -3.64
C PRO A 125 -13.83 -6.92 -2.18
N GLN A 126 -14.92 -7.59 -1.77
CA GLN A 126 -15.47 -7.49 -0.42
C GLN A 126 -14.55 -8.07 0.66
N SER A 127 -13.74 -9.07 0.29
CA SER A 127 -12.74 -9.67 1.18
C SER A 127 -11.33 -9.14 0.91
N TYR A 128 -11.20 -7.99 0.25
CA TYR A 128 -9.91 -7.43 -0.18
C TYR A 128 -9.10 -8.42 -1.03
N GLY A 129 -9.77 -9.25 -1.82
CA GLY A 129 -9.16 -10.33 -2.58
C GLY A 129 -9.57 -10.39 -4.05
N TYR A 130 -9.31 -11.55 -4.65
CA TYR A 130 -9.54 -11.84 -6.06
C TYR A 130 -10.73 -12.80 -6.25
N PRO A 131 -11.38 -12.83 -7.43
CA PRO A 131 -11.13 -11.99 -8.60
C PRO A 131 -11.58 -10.52 -8.38
N ASP A 132 -10.82 -9.58 -8.94
CA ASP A 132 -11.19 -8.16 -9.04
C ASP A 132 -10.59 -7.60 -10.33
N PRO A 133 -11.36 -7.53 -11.42
CA PRO A 133 -10.85 -7.12 -12.74
C PRO A 133 -10.45 -5.65 -12.80
N HIS A 134 -10.91 -4.81 -11.86
CA HIS A 134 -10.64 -3.37 -11.87
C HIS A 134 -9.51 -2.96 -10.92
N TYR A 135 -9.01 -3.88 -10.10
CA TYR A 135 -8.03 -3.56 -9.06
C TYR A 135 -6.73 -2.94 -9.60
N LEU A 136 -6.11 -3.55 -10.62
CA LEU A 136 -4.83 -3.05 -11.15
C LEU A 136 -4.97 -1.67 -11.81
N GLY A 137 -6.14 -1.32 -12.34
CA GLY A 137 -6.43 0.04 -12.82
C GLY A 137 -6.56 1.01 -11.65
N ARG A 138 -7.41 0.67 -10.68
CA ARG A 138 -7.70 1.51 -9.51
C ARG A 138 -6.46 1.82 -8.68
N VAL A 139 -5.62 0.83 -8.39
CA VAL A 139 -4.41 1.04 -7.58
C VAL A 139 -3.41 1.96 -8.29
N ARG A 140 -3.34 1.94 -9.62
CA ARG A 140 -2.51 2.88 -10.39
C ARG A 140 -3.02 4.30 -10.29
N GLU A 141 -4.34 4.50 -10.31
CA GLU A 141 -4.95 5.81 -10.11
C GLU A 141 -4.68 6.34 -8.69
N GLU A 142 -4.77 5.48 -7.68
CA GLU A 142 -4.44 5.81 -6.28
C GLU A 142 -2.96 6.19 -6.11
N LEU A 143 -2.06 5.44 -6.75
CA LEU A 143 -0.63 5.73 -6.78
C LEU A 143 -0.33 7.05 -7.50
N LYS A 144 -0.93 7.26 -8.67
CA LYS A 144 -0.82 8.50 -9.43
C LYS A 144 -1.32 9.70 -8.63
N ALA A 145 -2.44 9.57 -7.92
CA ALA A 145 -2.98 10.62 -7.05
C ALA A 145 -2.03 10.99 -5.90
N LYS A 146 -1.10 10.10 -5.54
CA LYS A 146 -0.01 10.35 -4.57
C LYS A 146 1.32 10.74 -5.24
N GLY A 147 1.31 11.05 -6.53
CA GLY A 147 2.49 11.48 -7.28
C GLY A 147 3.43 10.34 -7.69
N ILE A 148 2.94 9.10 -7.76
CA ILE A 148 3.72 7.91 -8.11
C ILE A 148 3.39 7.45 -9.54
N GLU A 149 4.34 7.64 -10.45
CA GLU A 149 4.35 7.17 -11.85
C GLU A 149 5.69 6.51 -12.23
#